data_AF-A0A8H6PPP1-F1
#
_entry.id   AF-A0A8H6PPP1-F1
#
_cell.length_a   1.000
_cell.length_b   1.000
_cell.length_c   1.000
_cell.angle_alpha   90.00
_cell.angle_beta   90.00
_cell.angle_gamma   90.00
#
_symmetry.space_group_name_H-M   'P 1'
#
loop_
_entity.id
_entity.type
_entity.pdbx_description
1 polymer ?
#
loop_
_entity_poly.entity_id
_entity_poly.type
_entity_poly.pdbx_seq_one_letter_code
_entity_poly.pdbx_strand_id
1 'polypeptide(L)'
;MAEKRRAPDDHVEDLTEGHEPKNFKKVRFQLPRHHEGLPEKDSPATDTDDELFERTLRTMHVKERVHDILAAMYYDMHILSWRRNELMQNRIRPWPDLSFYRVQHQEAAWLIDRTMRRAMLAKVGQTSSEDLTYLSKQEAHRVGQFFRRLNLRVFAICAVSEAFRLALCKEDQLVWAVLVNKIAENWASIGTFARSRGLDWQGLLLKYADKDDSLLQQALAPVSDLAEEHPHHRVITNGPAPRKHSHRKPQYEGHLQINIDHNLFNPSYFKDKKDPTIRVPDRDGRCDLCYAERECDCWISHPTLATCLVELVDYPSRGIGVRALTRFKKGEILDQYLGELRPVDYQDDHAYALLHEPKMVEGSPLALISAKRYGNWTRFLNHSCKPSATFLKMTVGKKITMAVQAVRDIDIFEEITIDYGKGYWKNRVCLCGEPDCHSQGATKEETEA
;
A
#
# COMPACT_ATOMS: atom_id res chain seq x y z
N MET A 1 33.94 32.65 -50.13
CA MET A 1 32.51 32.61 -50.42
C MET A 1 31.78 32.21 -49.15
N ALA A 2 31.08 33.18 -48.57
CA ALA A 2 30.36 33.05 -47.32
C ALA A 2 28.90 32.71 -47.61
N GLU A 3 28.31 31.76 -46.90
CA GLU A 3 26.86 31.67 -46.75
C GLU A 3 26.52 31.57 -45.26
N LYS A 4 26.03 32.68 -44.73
CA LYS A 4 25.33 32.79 -43.45
C LYS A 4 23.91 32.26 -43.66
N ARG A 5 23.47 31.29 -42.84
CA ARG A 5 22.03 31.02 -42.65
C ARG A 5 21.57 31.70 -41.37
N ARG A 6 20.57 32.57 -41.52
CA ARG A 6 19.87 33.34 -40.49
C ARG A 6 19.02 32.43 -39.61
N ALA A 7 18.89 32.81 -38.33
CA ALA A 7 17.85 32.31 -37.43
C ALA A 7 16.48 32.91 -37.82
N PRO A 8 15.36 32.21 -37.60
CA PRO A 8 14.04 32.81 -37.68
C PRO A 8 13.73 33.63 -36.42
N ASP A 9 13.24 34.85 -36.63
CA ASP A 9 12.52 35.66 -35.64
C ASP A 9 11.20 34.97 -35.31
N ASP A 10 10.99 34.62 -34.03
CA ASP A 10 9.65 34.35 -33.50
C ASP A 10 9.27 35.46 -32.52
N HIS A 11 8.33 36.29 -32.99
CA HIS A 11 7.65 37.31 -32.23
C HIS A 11 6.96 36.69 -31.00
N VAL A 12 7.23 37.26 -29.83
CA VAL A 12 6.45 37.04 -28.61
C VAL A 12 5.21 37.91 -28.71
N GLU A 13 4.06 37.32 -29.01
CA GLU A 13 2.76 37.94 -28.72
C GLU A 13 2.43 37.74 -27.24
N ASP A 14 2.41 38.85 -26.52
CA ASP A 14 1.94 38.97 -25.14
C ASP A 14 0.40 38.92 -25.14
N LEU A 15 -0.16 37.73 -24.88
CA LEU A 15 -1.59 37.55 -24.59
C LEU A 15 -1.79 37.44 -23.07
N THR A 16 -1.62 38.57 -22.40
CA THR A 16 -2.10 38.80 -21.04
C THR A 16 -3.59 39.20 -21.07
N GLU A 17 -4.48 38.24 -21.30
CA GLU A 17 -5.89 38.39 -20.91
C GLU A 17 -6.35 37.19 -20.09
N GLY A 18 -6.61 37.48 -18.81
CA GLY A 18 -6.93 36.51 -17.78
C GLY A 18 -8.30 35.86 -17.98
N HIS A 19 -8.32 34.54 -17.86
CA HIS A 19 -9.46 33.83 -17.32
C HIS A 19 -9.07 33.32 -15.93
N GLU A 20 -9.72 33.87 -14.90
CA GLU A 20 -9.57 33.41 -13.52
C GLU A 20 -9.82 31.89 -13.44
N PRO A 21 -8.84 31.10 -12.95
CA PRO A 21 -9.07 29.68 -12.74
C PRO A 21 -10.04 29.51 -11.56
N LYS A 22 -11.18 28.90 -11.85
CA LYS A 22 -12.16 28.41 -10.87
C LYS A 22 -11.43 27.70 -9.72
N ASN A 23 -11.61 28.22 -8.51
CA ASN A 23 -11.05 27.74 -7.25
C ASN A 23 -11.16 26.21 -7.11
N PHE A 24 -10.07 25.49 -7.37
CA PHE A 24 -9.89 24.15 -6.84
C PHE A 24 -9.64 24.27 -5.33
N LYS A 25 -10.62 23.87 -4.52
CA LYS A 25 -10.45 23.73 -3.07
C LYS A 25 -9.29 22.77 -2.80
N LYS A 26 -8.15 23.31 -2.37
CA LYS A 26 -7.08 22.55 -1.73
C LYS A 26 -7.67 21.93 -0.46
N VAL A 27 -7.85 20.61 -0.45
CA VAL A 27 -8.14 19.87 0.78
C VAL A 27 -6.82 19.78 1.56
N ARG A 28 -6.58 20.81 2.39
CA ARG A 28 -5.54 20.77 3.43
C ARG A 28 -6.11 19.96 4.58
N PHE A 29 -5.57 18.77 4.83
CA PHE A 29 -5.83 18.08 6.10
C PHE A 29 -5.22 18.93 7.23
N GLN A 30 -6.05 19.71 7.92
CA GLN A 30 -5.66 20.36 9.16
C GLN A 30 -5.85 19.36 10.30
N LEU A 31 -4.77 19.10 11.01
CA LEU A 31 -4.75 18.30 12.22
C LEU A 31 -5.35 19.14 13.37
N PRO A 32 -6.29 18.60 14.17
CA PRO A 32 -6.84 19.32 15.31
C PRO A 32 -5.76 19.62 16.35
N ARG A 33 -5.72 20.86 16.86
CA ARG A 33 -4.93 21.22 18.04
C ARG A 33 -5.85 21.19 19.26
N HIS A 34 -5.58 20.32 20.22
CA HIS A 34 -6.22 20.39 21.54
C HIS A 34 -5.28 21.07 22.54
N HIS A 35 -5.81 22.09 23.22
CA HIS A 35 -5.19 22.79 24.34
C HIS A 35 -5.43 21.97 25.62
N GLU A 36 -4.38 21.64 26.35
CA GLU A 36 -4.45 21.05 27.70
C GLU A 36 -4.27 22.13 28.77
N GLY A 37 -5.16 22.13 29.76
CA GLY A 37 -4.97 22.80 31.06
C GLY A 37 -4.90 21.72 32.15
N LEU A 38 -3.84 21.77 32.96
CA LEU A 38 -3.54 20.84 34.07
C LEU A 38 -4.36 21.18 35.33
N PRO A 39 -4.54 20.19 36.22
CA PRO A 39 -4.08 20.42 37.60
C PRO A 39 -3.34 19.22 38.25
N GLU A 40 -2.45 19.57 39.18
CA GLU A 40 -1.68 18.68 40.08
C GLU A 40 -2.52 18.15 41.25
N LYS A 41 -2.33 16.87 41.65
CA LYS A 41 -1.62 16.44 42.88
C LYS A 41 -1.83 14.96 43.20
N ASP A 42 -0.76 14.35 43.73
CA ASP A 42 -0.56 12.94 44.06
C ASP A 42 -1.49 12.36 45.14
N SER A 43 -1.93 11.11 44.93
CA SER A 43 -2.21 10.06 45.93
C SER A 43 -2.34 8.69 45.22
N PRO A 44 -1.99 7.56 45.87
CA PRO A 44 -1.83 6.27 45.17
C PRO A 44 -3.19 5.66 44.81
N ALA A 45 -3.52 5.62 43.53
CA ALA A 45 -4.82 5.18 43.04
C ALA A 45 -4.90 3.65 42.85
N THR A 46 -5.90 3.04 43.48
CA THR A 46 -6.60 1.90 42.89
C THR A 46 -7.46 2.46 41.75
N ASP A 47 -7.07 2.22 40.50
CA ASP A 47 -7.75 2.77 39.31
C ASP A 47 -9.26 2.51 39.38
N THR A 48 -10.05 3.58 39.32
CA THR A 48 -11.51 3.54 39.23
C THR A 48 -11.97 3.17 37.80
N ASP A 49 -13.20 2.67 37.62
CA ASP A 49 -13.73 2.27 36.30
C ASP A 49 -13.69 3.42 35.26
N ASP A 50 -13.85 4.67 35.71
CA ASP A 50 -13.76 5.87 34.88
C ASP A 50 -12.32 6.16 34.41
N GLU A 51 -11.31 5.95 35.28
CA GLU A 51 -9.90 6.10 34.91
C GLU A 51 -9.45 5.01 33.92
N LEU A 52 -9.96 3.79 34.06
CA LEU A 52 -9.73 2.70 33.11
C LEU A 52 -10.34 3.01 31.74
N PHE A 53 -11.54 3.60 31.71
CA PHE A 53 -12.22 4.01 30.49
C PHE A 53 -11.45 5.10 29.75
N GLU A 54 -11.04 6.17 30.46
CA GLU A 54 -10.25 7.27 29.88
C GLU A 54 -8.87 6.80 29.36
N ARG A 55 -8.20 5.90 30.10
CA ARG A 55 -6.95 5.29 29.66
C ARG A 55 -7.14 4.45 28.40
N THR A 56 -8.26 3.73 28.30
CA THR A 56 -8.60 2.94 27.12
C THR A 56 -8.85 3.84 25.92
N LEU A 57 -9.66 4.90 26.09
CA LEU A 57 -9.90 5.91 25.06
C LEU A 57 -8.60 6.54 24.58
N ARG A 58 -7.73 6.99 25.48
CA ARG A 58 -6.43 7.58 25.10
C ARG A 58 -5.58 6.61 24.29
N THR A 59 -5.56 5.33 24.69
CA THR A 59 -4.81 4.29 23.97
C THR A 59 -5.37 4.06 22.56
N MET A 60 -6.71 4.07 22.40
CA MET A 60 -7.37 3.96 21.10
C MET A 60 -7.02 5.15 20.18
N HIS A 61 -7.12 6.39 20.68
CA HIS A 61 -6.79 7.59 19.91
C HIS A 61 -5.33 7.60 19.45
N VAL A 62 -4.39 7.21 20.32
CA VAL A 62 -2.97 7.10 19.95
C VAL A 62 -2.77 6.07 18.85
N LYS A 63 -3.43 4.90 18.94
CA LYS A 63 -3.34 3.86 17.92
C LYS A 63 -3.88 4.34 16.58
N GLU A 64 -5.08 4.92 16.56
CA GLU A 64 -5.69 5.46 15.33
C GLU A 64 -4.81 6.52 14.69
N ARG A 65 -4.25 7.42 15.50
CA ARG A 65 -3.35 8.48 15.06
C ARG A 65 -2.08 7.93 14.42
N VAL A 66 -1.45 6.93 15.05
CA VAL A 66 -0.25 6.29 14.49
C VAL A 66 -0.56 5.59 13.18
N HIS A 67 -1.72 4.93 13.08
CA HIS A 67 -2.16 4.28 11.86
C HIS A 67 -2.46 5.30 10.74
N ASP A 68 -3.01 6.48 11.05
CA ASP A 68 -3.18 7.59 10.08
C ASP A 68 -1.83 8.03 9.52
N ILE A 69 -0.86 8.25 10.41
CA ILE A 69 0.49 8.67 10.02
C ILE A 69 1.14 7.61 9.13
N LEU A 70 1.06 6.31 9.49
CA LEU A 70 1.64 5.24 8.70
C LEU A 70 0.98 5.08 7.32
N ALA A 71 -0.35 5.17 7.23
CA ALA A 71 -1.07 5.14 5.96
C ALA A 71 -0.65 6.32 5.06
N ALA A 72 -0.54 7.52 5.64
CA ALA A 72 -0.04 8.69 4.94
C ALA A 72 1.42 8.53 4.50
N MET A 73 2.28 7.88 5.32
CA MET A 73 3.66 7.59 4.93
C MET A 73 3.75 6.69 3.69
N TYR A 74 2.97 5.59 3.64
CA TYR A 74 2.95 4.72 2.46
C TYR A 74 2.39 5.43 1.22
N TYR A 75 1.37 6.27 1.40
CA TYR A 75 0.83 7.09 0.32
C TYR A 75 1.86 8.10 -0.21
N ASP A 76 2.54 8.85 0.67
CA ASP A 76 3.59 9.80 0.28
C ASP A 76 4.70 9.10 -0.52
N MET A 77 5.21 7.97 -0.01
CA MET A 77 6.23 7.18 -0.69
C MET A 77 5.73 6.68 -2.06
N HIS A 78 4.49 6.22 -2.16
CA HIS A 78 3.89 5.79 -3.42
C HIS A 78 3.85 6.92 -4.44
N ILE A 79 3.31 8.09 -4.05
CA ILE A 79 3.17 9.24 -4.94
C ILE A 79 4.53 9.72 -5.42
N LEU A 80 5.54 9.78 -4.54
CA LEU A 80 6.89 10.20 -4.93
C LEU A 80 7.53 9.22 -5.92
N SER A 81 7.42 7.90 -5.67
CA SER A 81 7.87 6.88 -6.62
C SER A 81 7.15 6.96 -7.96
N TRP A 82 5.82 7.12 -7.93
CA TRP A 82 5.01 7.18 -9.15
C TRP A 82 5.35 8.42 -9.98
N ARG A 83 5.43 9.60 -9.36
CA ARG A 83 5.83 10.85 -10.03
C ARG A 83 7.24 10.78 -10.60
N ARG A 84 8.19 10.20 -9.86
CA ARG A 84 9.56 9.97 -10.39
C ARG A 84 9.50 9.11 -11.66
N ASN A 85 8.77 8.01 -11.64
CA ASN A 85 8.67 7.12 -12.80
C ASN A 85 8.03 7.82 -14.01
N GLU A 86 6.98 8.61 -13.79
CA GLU A 86 6.38 9.41 -14.87
C GLU A 86 7.34 10.49 -15.39
N LEU A 87 8.16 11.11 -14.54
CA LEU A 87 9.20 12.07 -14.93
C LEU A 87 10.24 11.40 -15.82
N MET A 88 10.75 10.24 -15.41
CA MET A 88 11.77 9.49 -16.15
C MET A 88 11.27 8.99 -17.50
N GLN A 89 9.95 8.84 -17.66
CA GLN A 89 9.31 8.43 -18.91
C GLN A 89 8.84 9.61 -19.79
N ASN A 90 9.16 10.86 -19.42
CA ASN A 90 8.71 12.08 -20.09
C ASN A 90 7.17 12.19 -20.21
N ARG A 91 6.41 11.68 -19.22
CA ARG A 91 4.93 11.60 -19.25
C ARG A 91 4.21 12.71 -18.47
N ILE A 92 4.93 13.66 -17.87
CA ILE A 92 4.35 14.67 -16.97
C ILE A 92 4.06 16.01 -17.66
N ARG A 93 2.97 16.65 -17.23
CA ARG A 93 2.74 18.10 -17.43
C ARG A 93 3.70 18.89 -16.50
N PRO A 94 4.53 19.81 -17.01
CA PRO A 94 5.59 20.47 -16.24
C PRO A 94 5.17 21.16 -14.93
N TRP A 95 3.89 21.49 -14.76
CA TRP A 95 3.30 22.12 -13.58
C TRP A 95 1.93 21.50 -13.27
N PRO A 96 1.56 21.23 -11.99
CA PRO A 96 2.24 21.49 -10.71
C PRO A 96 3.05 20.31 -10.12
N ASP A 97 3.11 19.16 -10.79
CA ASP A 97 3.62 17.91 -10.22
C ASP A 97 5.12 17.91 -9.93
N LEU A 98 5.92 18.54 -10.81
CA LEU A 98 7.37 18.66 -10.62
C LEU A 98 7.73 19.54 -9.41
N SER A 99 6.95 20.60 -9.17
CA SER A 99 7.14 21.49 -8.03
C SER A 99 6.90 20.76 -6.70
N PHE A 100 5.84 19.96 -6.62
CA PHE A 100 5.57 19.13 -5.44
C PHE A 100 6.72 18.15 -5.19
N TYR A 101 7.12 17.37 -6.20
CA TYR A 101 8.22 16.40 -6.06
C TYR A 101 9.53 17.06 -5.59
N ARG A 102 9.90 18.21 -6.16
CA ARG A 102 11.10 18.96 -5.77
C ARG A 102 11.04 19.41 -4.31
N VAL A 103 9.92 19.96 -3.87
CA VAL A 103 9.74 20.40 -2.47
C VAL A 103 9.89 19.22 -1.51
N GLN A 104 9.23 18.09 -1.78
CA GLN A 104 9.32 16.92 -0.91
C GLN A 104 10.75 16.38 -0.81
N HIS A 105 11.45 16.30 -1.94
CA HIS A 105 12.85 15.87 -1.97
C HIS A 105 13.78 16.85 -1.24
N GLN A 106 13.58 18.16 -1.39
CA GLN A 106 14.37 19.19 -0.72
C GLN A 106 14.20 19.15 0.80
N GLU A 107 12.97 19.02 1.27
CA GLU A 107 12.67 18.92 2.71
C GLU A 107 13.25 17.65 3.33
N ALA A 108 13.16 16.52 2.64
CA ALA A 108 13.80 15.27 3.05
C ALA A 108 15.32 15.44 3.14
N ALA A 109 15.93 16.07 2.13
CA ALA A 109 17.37 16.36 2.12
C ALA A 109 17.78 17.25 3.30
N TRP A 110 17.03 18.29 3.65
CA TRP A 110 17.32 19.13 4.80
C TRP A 110 17.25 18.38 6.14
N LEU A 111 16.33 17.43 6.30
CA LEU A 111 16.30 16.58 7.50
C LEU A 111 17.52 15.66 7.58
N ILE A 112 17.93 15.08 6.46
CA ILE A 112 19.15 14.26 6.39
C ILE A 112 20.40 15.10 6.69
N ASP A 113 20.48 16.34 6.22
CA ASP A 113 21.66 17.19 6.42
C ASP A 113 21.90 17.50 7.88
N ARG A 114 20.81 17.82 8.59
CA ARG A 114 20.84 18.10 10.03
C ARG A 114 21.22 16.84 10.81
N THR A 115 20.73 15.69 10.36
CA THR A 115 21.09 14.37 10.91
C THR A 115 22.58 14.06 10.75
N MET A 116 23.11 14.19 9.53
CA MET A 116 24.51 13.90 9.22
C MET A 116 25.47 14.88 9.89
N ARG A 117 25.16 16.19 9.92
CA ARG A 117 25.99 17.19 10.61
C ARG A 117 26.17 16.87 12.08
N ARG A 118 25.11 16.49 12.80
CA ARG A 118 25.23 16.12 14.22
C ARG A 118 26.02 14.83 14.43
N ALA A 119 25.81 13.82 13.59
CA ALA A 119 26.59 12.58 13.65
C ALA A 119 28.10 12.86 13.49
N MET A 120 28.46 13.77 12.57
CA MET A 120 29.84 14.20 12.36
C MET A 120 30.38 15.02 13.54
N LEU A 121 29.62 15.98 14.07
CA LEU A 121 30.06 16.79 15.23
C LEU A 121 30.28 15.93 16.49
N ALA A 122 29.43 14.92 16.70
CA ALA A 122 29.59 13.96 17.81
C ALA A 122 30.92 13.20 17.73
N LYS A 123 31.39 12.87 16.52
CA LYS A 123 32.68 12.17 16.32
C LYS A 123 33.90 13.02 16.65
N VAL A 124 33.82 14.33 16.46
CA VAL A 124 34.93 15.27 16.73
C VAL A 124 34.86 15.82 18.17
N GLY A 125 33.93 15.32 19.00
CA GLY A 125 33.75 15.79 20.38
C GLY A 125 33.26 17.24 20.47
N GLN A 126 32.70 17.78 19.38
CA GLN A 126 32.27 19.17 19.27
C GLN A 126 30.77 19.38 19.53
N THR A 127 30.08 18.41 20.14
CA THR A 127 28.70 18.60 20.59
C THR A 127 28.70 19.52 21.81
N SER A 128 28.53 20.83 21.60
CA SER A 128 28.29 21.78 22.69
C SER A 128 26.89 21.56 23.28
N SER A 129 26.62 22.12 24.47
CA SER A 129 25.27 22.09 25.07
C SER A 129 24.21 22.86 24.25
N GLU A 130 24.67 23.64 23.26
CA GLU A 130 23.89 24.47 22.34
C GLU A 130 24.04 23.95 20.90
N ASP A 131 23.84 22.65 20.69
CA ASP A 131 23.89 22.04 19.35
C ASP A 131 22.72 22.55 18.47
N LEU A 132 22.96 23.66 17.74
CA LEU A 132 22.02 24.37 16.84
C LEU A 132 21.75 23.62 15.52
N THR A 133 22.18 22.36 15.40
CA THR A 133 22.04 21.58 14.15
C THR A 133 20.59 21.25 13.79
N TYR A 134 19.69 21.21 14.77
CA TYR A 134 18.27 20.94 14.57
C TYR A 134 17.43 22.20 14.76
N LEU A 135 16.22 22.20 14.18
CA LEU A 135 15.29 23.32 14.37
C LEU A 135 14.76 23.38 15.80
N SER A 136 14.81 22.27 16.55
CA SER A 136 14.45 22.22 17.97
C SER A 136 15.15 21.09 18.74
N LYS A 137 15.24 21.25 20.07
CA LYS A 137 15.70 20.18 20.99
C LYS A 137 14.82 18.92 20.90
N GLN A 138 13.53 19.08 20.62
CA GLN A 138 12.59 17.98 20.45
C GLN A 138 12.94 17.14 19.22
N GLU A 139 13.22 17.80 18.08
CA GLU A 139 13.63 17.13 16.86
C GLU A 139 14.90 16.30 17.08
N ALA A 140 15.91 16.91 17.70
CA ALA A 140 17.16 16.26 18.05
C ALA A 140 16.95 15.03 18.96
N HIS A 141 16.05 15.13 19.94
CA HIS A 141 15.71 14.01 20.84
C HIS A 141 15.02 12.87 20.09
N ARG A 142 14.09 13.18 19.19
CA ARG A 142 13.30 12.21 18.43
C ARG A 142 14.12 11.47 17.38
N VAL A 143 15.02 12.17 16.70
CA VAL A 143 16.00 11.52 15.83
C VAL A 143 16.86 10.54 16.64
N GLY A 144 17.35 10.95 17.83
CA GLY A 144 18.06 10.05 18.73
C GLY A 144 17.22 8.86 19.23
N GLN A 145 15.92 9.03 19.46
CA GLN A 145 15.00 7.93 19.77
C GLN A 145 14.86 6.95 18.60
N PHE A 146 14.76 7.46 17.38
CA PHE A 146 14.66 6.65 16.17
C PHE A 146 15.91 5.77 16.01
N PHE A 147 17.10 6.37 16.10
CA PHE A 147 18.38 5.66 15.92
C PHE A 147 18.71 4.65 17.04
N ARG A 148 18.06 4.76 18.20
CA ARG A 148 18.16 3.72 19.24
C ARG A 148 17.44 2.42 18.86
N ARG A 149 16.53 2.46 17.88
CA ARG A 149 15.72 1.31 17.45
C ARG A 149 15.97 0.88 16.00
N LEU A 150 16.33 1.84 15.15
CA LEU A 150 16.42 1.68 13.70
C LEU A 150 17.72 2.32 13.18
N ASN A 151 17.99 2.13 11.90
CA ASN A 151 19.21 2.59 11.24
C ASN A 151 18.95 3.72 10.23
N LEU A 152 20.04 4.28 9.70
CA LEU A 152 19.99 5.42 8.77
C LEU A 152 19.24 5.09 7.48
N ARG A 153 19.30 3.85 7.01
CA ARG A 153 18.55 3.43 5.81
C ARG A 153 17.05 3.60 6.01
N VAL A 154 16.50 3.05 7.09
CA VAL A 154 15.06 3.17 7.39
C VAL A 154 14.70 4.63 7.64
N PHE A 155 15.58 5.40 8.31
CA PHE A 155 15.38 6.83 8.51
C PHE A 155 15.30 7.61 7.19
N ALA A 156 16.22 7.35 6.25
CA ALA A 156 16.23 7.99 4.94
C ALA A 156 15.00 7.64 4.09
N ILE A 157 14.53 6.39 4.16
CA ILE A 157 13.26 5.98 3.53
C ILE A 157 12.09 6.73 4.16
N CYS A 158 12.01 6.81 5.49
CA CYS A 158 10.90 7.51 6.15
C CYS A 158 10.95 9.03 5.90
N ALA A 159 12.14 9.62 5.82
CA ALA A 159 12.35 11.06 5.64
C ALA A 159 11.77 11.62 4.33
N VAL A 160 11.58 10.77 3.30
CA VAL A 160 10.90 11.20 2.06
C VAL A 160 9.40 11.47 2.27
N SER A 161 8.78 10.89 3.29
CA SER A 161 7.38 11.13 3.61
C SER A 161 7.20 12.44 4.36
N GLU A 162 6.27 13.27 3.90
CA GLU A 162 5.83 14.47 4.62
C GLU A 162 5.18 14.09 5.96
N ALA A 163 4.33 13.06 5.98
CA ALA A 163 3.68 12.58 7.20
C ALA A 163 4.70 12.19 8.27
N PHE A 164 5.79 11.50 7.91
CA PHE A 164 6.87 11.19 8.85
C PHE A 164 7.57 12.45 9.37
N ARG A 165 7.93 13.39 8.47
CA ARG A 165 8.59 14.65 8.86
C ARG A 165 7.71 15.50 9.78
N LEU A 166 6.41 15.58 9.49
CA LEU A 166 5.44 16.24 10.35
C LEU A 166 5.30 15.52 11.69
N ALA A 167 5.25 14.18 11.69
CA ALA A 167 5.17 13.40 12.91
C ALA A 167 6.36 13.64 13.84
N LEU A 168 7.56 13.61 13.25
CA LEU A 168 8.82 13.88 13.91
C LEU A 168 8.83 15.28 14.56
N CYS A 169 8.29 16.29 13.87
CA CYS A 169 8.31 17.67 14.37
C CYS A 169 7.15 18.04 15.31
N LYS A 170 5.93 17.51 15.10
CA LYS A 170 4.70 18.11 15.65
C LYS A 170 3.87 17.21 16.54
N GLU A 171 3.96 15.89 16.42
CA GLU A 171 3.10 14.99 17.21
C GLU A 171 3.52 14.97 18.67
N ASP A 172 2.69 14.44 19.56
CA ASP A 172 3.05 14.25 20.96
C ASP A 172 4.08 13.12 21.15
N GLN A 173 4.68 13.07 22.35
CA GLN A 173 5.76 12.13 22.64
C GLN A 173 5.29 10.66 22.70
N LEU A 174 4.02 10.41 23.05
CA LEU A 174 3.46 9.08 23.13
C LEU A 174 3.16 8.54 21.72
N VAL A 175 2.48 9.32 20.88
CA VAL A 175 2.26 8.99 19.45
C VAL A 175 3.59 8.76 18.74
N TRP A 176 4.59 9.62 18.93
CA TRP A 176 5.91 9.43 18.33
C TRP A 176 6.56 8.11 18.79
N ALA A 177 6.53 7.79 20.09
CA ALA A 177 7.10 6.54 20.59
C ALA A 177 6.41 5.30 20.00
N VAL A 178 5.07 5.31 19.95
CA VAL A 178 4.28 4.21 19.37
C VAL A 178 4.50 4.11 17.85
N LEU A 179 4.61 5.24 17.15
CA LEU A 179 4.95 5.28 15.73
C LEU A 179 6.31 4.65 15.45
N VAL A 180 7.36 5.05 16.18
CA VAL A 180 8.71 4.45 16.03
C VAL A 180 8.68 2.96 16.33
N ASN A 181 7.89 2.51 17.30
CA ASN A 181 7.69 1.08 17.58
C ASN A 181 7.06 0.36 16.38
N LYS A 182 5.99 0.93 15.79
CA LYS A 182 5.32 0.34 14.62
C LYS A 182 6.19 0.32 13.36
N ILE A 183 6.99 1.37 13.14
CA ILE A 183 8.01 1.40 12.08
C ILE A 183 9.05 0.29 12.34
N ALA A 184 9.50 0.12 13.57
CA ALA A 184 10.46 -0.93 13.92
C ALA A 184 9.88 -2.34 13.80
N GLU A 185 8.59 -2.55 14.04
CA GLU A 185 7.91 -3.84 13.80
C GLU A 185 7.81 -4.17 12.30
N ASN A 186 7.70 -3.14 11.44
CA ASN A 186 7.41 -3.28 10.00
C ASN A 186 8.54 -2.74 9.09
N TRP A 187 9.76 -2.60 9.61
CA TRP A 187 10.88 -1.98 8.89
C TRP A 187 11.17 -2.66 7.55
N ALA A 188 10.97 -3.98 7.49
CA ALA A 188 11.15 -4.77 6.28
C ALA A 188 10.09 -4.47 5.22
N SER A 189 8.83 -4.30 5.61
CA SER A 189 7.77 -3.89 4.69
C SER A 189 8.05 -2.50 4.12
N ILE A 190 8.49 -1.55 4.97
CA ILE A 190 8.90 -0.21 4.54
C ILE A 190 10.06 -0.29 3.54
N GLY A 191 11.10 -1.07 3.87
CA GLY A 191 12.26 -1.27 2.99
C GLY A 191 11.92 -1.97 1.68
N THR A 192 11.04 -2.97 1.71
CA THR A 192 10.56 -3.70 0.53
C THR A 192 9.75 -2.78 -0.37
N PHE A 193 8.84 -2.02 0.21
CA PHE A 193 7.99 -1.07 -0.50
C PHE A 193 8.80 -0.02 -1.24
N ALA A 194 9.80 0.57 -0.57
CA ALA A 194 10.71 1.55 -1.16
C ALA A 194 11.49 0.96 -2.34
N ARG A 195 12.09 -0.22 -2.15
CA ARG A 195 12.90 -0.90 -3.18
C ARG A 195 12.07 -1.35 -4.37
N SER A 196 10.89 -1.93 -4.15
CA SER A 196 10.05 -2.47 -5.23
C SER A 196 9.39 -1.38 -6.08
N ARG A 197 9.47 -0.11 -5.67
CA ARG A 197 8.89 1.04 -6.35
C ARG A 197 9.95 2.06 -6.79
N GLY A 198 11.24 1.70 -6.72
CA GLY A 198 12.33 2.57 -7.14
C GLY A 198 12.39 3.90 -6.39
N LEU A 199 11.99 3.92 -5.10
CA LEU A 199 12.01 5.12 -4.28
C LEU A 199 13.46 5.57 -4.04
N ASP A 200 13.77 6.81 -4.39
CA ASP A 200 15.14 7.34 -4.30
C ASP A 200 15.44 7.98 -2.95
N TRP A 201 15.56 7.13 -1.94
CA TRP A 201 16.06 7.53 -0.63
C TRP A 201 17.60 7.56 -0.60
N GLN A 202 18.27 6.86 -1.52
CA GLN A 202 19.74 6.79 -1.59
C GLN A 202 20.35 8.11 -2.07
N GLY A 203 19.71 8.81 -3.01
CA GLY A 203 20.14 10.12 -3.48
C GLY A 203 20.30 11.15 -2.37
N LEU A 204 19.53 11.02 -1.28
CA LEU A 204 19.66 11.87 -0.09
C LEU A 204 20.98 11.66 0.66
N LEU A 205 21.54 10.45 0.58
CA LEU A 205 22.74 10.03 1.31
C LEU A 205 24.02 10.13 0.47
N LEU A 206 23.93 9.98 -0.86
CA LEU A 206 25.08 9.92 -1.77
C LEU A 206 25.99 11.15 -1.71
N LYS A 207 25.45 12.33 -1.38
CA LYS A 207 26.26 13.56 -1.20
C LYS A 207 27.24 13.51 -0.02
N TYR A 208 27.14 12.49 0.83
CA TYR A 208 28.04 12.24 1.94
C TYR A 208 28.96 11.04 1.71
N ALA A 209 28.88 10.38 0.55
CA ALA A 209 29.58 9.12 0.28
C ALA A 209 31.11 9.24 0.38
N ASP A 210 31.66 10.44 0.26
CA ASP A 210 33.08 10.76 0.45
C ASP A 210 33.51 10.81 1.93
N LYS A 211 32.56 10.76 2.87
CA LYS A 211 32.83 10.81 4.31
C LYS A 211 33.03 9.40 4.86
N ASP A 212 34.13 9.20 5.57
CA ASP A 212 34.44 7.93 6.25
C ASP A 212 33.55 7.76 7.50
N ASP A 213 32.33 7.30 7.26
CA ASP A 213 31.29 7.13 8.26
C ASP A 213 30.70 5.71 8.21
N SER A 214 30.90 4.96 9.29
CA SER A 214 30.42 3.57 9.41
C SER A 214 28.90 3.44 9.29
N LEU A 215 28.13 4.43 9.76
CA LEU A 215 26.67 4.43 9.67
C LEU A 215 26.20 4.73 8.24
N LEU A 216 26.94 5.56 7.49
CA LEU A 216 26.70 5.78 6.08
C LEU A 216 27.05 4.55 5.22
N GLN A 217 28.21 3.93 5.46
CA GLN A 217 28.64 2.72 4.76
C GLN A 217 27.62 1.58 4.95
N GLN A 218 27.10 1.41 6.17
CA GLN A 218 26.04 0.44 6.44
C GLN A 218 24.73 0.75 5.71
N ALA A 219 24.36 2.03 5.60
CA ALA A 219 23.12 2.45 4.93
C ALA A 219 23.19 2.28 3.41
N LEU A 220 24.32 2.65 2.82
CA LEU A 220 24.60 2.58 1.37
C LEU A 220 25.07 1.20 0.90
N ALA A 221 25.25 0.23 1.81
CA ALA A 221 25.57 -1.14 1.44
C ALA A 221 24.62 -1.65 0.34
N PRO A 222 25.15 -2.26 -0.74
CA PRO A 222 24.34 -2.71 -1.86
C PRO A 222 23.20 -3.61 -1.42
N VAL A 223 22.02 -3.35 -1.97
CA VAL A 223 20.82 -4.17 -1.79
C VAL A 223 20.29 -4.54 -3.17
N SER A 224 19.67 -5.70 -3.30
CA SER A 224 19.09 -6.10 -4.59
C SER A 224 18.07 -5.06 -5.06
N ASP A 225 18.15 -4.66 -6.32
CA ASP A 225 17.07 -3.88 -6.92
C ASP A 225 15.82 -4.77 -7.02
N LEU A 226 14.68 -4.23 -6.60
CA LEU A 226 13.41 -4.93 -6.61
C LEU A 226 12.41 -4.32 -7.62
N ALA A 227 12.77 -3.21 -8.27
CA ALA A 227 11.87 -2.41 -9.11
C ALA A 227 11.63 -3.00 -10.51
N GLU A 228 12.42 -3.97 -10.96
CA GLU A 228 12.28 -4.59 -12.29
C GLU A 228 11.03 -5.48 -12.43
N GLU A 229 10.48 -5.95 -11.31
CA GLU A 229 9.33 -6.85 -11.29
C GLU A 229 8.12 -6.17 -10.65
N HIS A 230 6.92 -6.69 -10.95
CA HIS A 230 5.71 -6.20 -10.32
C HIS A 230 5.79 -6.36 -8.79
N PRO A 231 5.34 -5.39 -7.96
CA PRO A 231 5.42 -5.49 -6.50
C PRO A 231 4.80 -6.79 -5.93
N HIS A 232 3.75 -7.30 -6.58
CA HIS A 232 3.07 -8.55 -6.20
C HIS A 232 3.73 -9.83 -6.74
N HIS A 233 4.94 -9.77 -7.30
CA HIS A 233 5.80 -10.93 -7.51
C HIS A 233 6.70 -11.22 -6.31
N ARG A 234 6.48 -10.52 -5.19
CA ARG A 234 7.29 -10.62 -3.98
C ARG A 234 6.40 -10.88 -2.78
N VAL A 235 6.71 -11.96 -2.06
CA VAL A 235 6.09 -12.33 -0.79
C VAL A 235 7.09 -12.05 0.32
N ILE A 236 6.68 -11.27 1.31
CA ILE A 236 7.46 -11.02 2.53
C ILE A 236 7.28 -12.21 3.46
N THR A 237 8.39 -12.84 3.82
CA THR A 237 8.41 -13.99 4.71
C THR A 237 8.51 -13.54 6.18
N ASN A 238 7.60 -14.03 7.03
CA ASN A 238 7.59 -13.75 8.47
C ASN A 238 8.22 -14.89 9.31
N GLY A 239 9.13 -15.67 8.72
CA GLY A 239 9.78 -16.80 9.39
C GLY A 239 10.72 -16.41 10.54
N PRO A 240 11.14 -17.38 11.38
CA PRO A 240 12.17 -17.14 12.39
C PRO A 240 13.50 -16.71 11.73
N ALA A 241 14.33 -15.98 12.49
CA ALA A 241 15.68 -15.65 12.04
C ALA A 241 16.45 -16.93 11.66
N PRO A 242 17.29 -16.92 10.60
CA PRO A 242 17.73 -15.78 9.79
C PRO A 242 16.82 -15.45 8.59
N ARG A 243 15.72 -16.18 8.38
CA ARG A 243 14.81 -16.01 7.22
C ARG A 243 13.78 -14.89 7.42
N LYS A 244 13.71 -14.30 8.61
CA LYS A 244 12.84 -13.17 8.91
C LYS A 244 13.10 -12.03 7.92
N HIS A 245 12.05 -11.58 7.23
CA HIS A 245 12.12 -10.49 6.25
C HIS A 245 12.83 -10.83 4.92
N SER A 246 12.97 -12.12 4.59
CA SER A 246 13.38 -12.54 3.24
C SER A 246 12.23 -12.42 2.23
N HIS A 247 12.57 -12.39 0.95
CA HIS A 247 11.61 -12.35 -0.16
C HIS A 247 11.63 -13.66 -0.94
N ARG A 248 10.46 -14.10 -1.36
CA ARG A 248 10.30 -15.19 -2.34
C ARG A 248 9.27 -14.83 -3.39
N LYS A 249 9.33 -15.51 -4.53
CA LYS A 249 8.28 -15.38 -5.56
C LYS A 249 7.08 -16.25 -5.20
N PRO A 250 5.85 -15.80 -5.48
CA PRO A 250 4.66 -16.63 -5.30
C PRO A 250 4.71 -17.80 -6.30
N GLN A 251 4.45 -18.99 -5.78
CA GLN A 251 4.46 -20.24 -6.54
C GLN A 251 3.32 -21.13 -6.07
N TYR A 252 2.80 -21.92 -7.00
CA TYR A 252 1.79 -22.96 -6.74
C TYR A 252 2.04 -24.14 -7.66
N GLU A 253 2.04 -25.35 -7.12
CA GLU A 253 2.34 -26.60 -7.83
C GLU A 253 3.65 -26.52 -8.65
N GLY A 254 4.70 -25.91 -8.09
CA GLY A 254 6.02 -25.77 -8.74
C GLY A 254 6.10 -24.71 -9.84
N HIS A 255 5.01 -23.99 -10.12
CA HIS A 255 4.97 -22.92 -11.12
C HIS A 255 4.92 -21.54 -10.49
N LEU A 256 5.64 -20.57 -11.08
CA LEU A 256 5.52 -19.15 -10.74
C LEU A 256 4.11 -18.64 -11.05
N GLN A 257 3.60 -17.80 -10.15
CA GLN A 257 2.32 -17.11 -10.34
C GLN A 257 2.59 -15.70 -10.87
N ILE A 258 2.00 -15.40 -12.04
CA ILE A 258 2.29 -14.23 -12.85
C ILE A 258 1.16 -13.21 -12.68
N ASN A 259 1.52 -11.93 -12.56
CA ASN A 259 0.60 -10.83 -12.34
C ASN A 259 0.07 -10.37 -13.70
N ILE A 260 -1.24 -10.18 -13.80
CA ILE A 260 -1.93 -9.66 -14.98
C ILE A 260 -2.82 -8.49 -14.59
N ASP A 261 -3.18 -7.66 -15.55
CA ASP A 261 -4.03 -6.46 -15.40
C ASP A 261 -5.41 -6.60 -16.06
N HIS A 262 -5.64 -7.69 -16.78
CA HIS A 262 -6.94 -8.06 -17.36
C HIS A 262 -7.09 -9.58 -17.43
N ASN A 263 -8.34 -10.06 -17.57
CA ASN A 263 -8.61 -11.48 -17.78
C ASN A 263 -8.01 -11.97 -19.11
N LEU A 264 -7.37 -13.14 -19.10
CA LEU A 264 -6.82 -13.75 -20.29
C LEU A 264 -7.89 -14.61 -20.98
N PHE A 265 -8.25 -14.24 -22.20
CA PHE A 265 -9.19 -14.98 -23.02
C PHE A 265 -8.48 -15.76 -24.11
N ASN A 266 -8.72 -17.07 -24.19
CA ASN A 266 -8.27 -17.90 -25.31
C ASN A 266 -9.50 -18.44 -26.07
N PRO A 267 -9.72 -18.01 -27.33
CA PRO A 267 -10.87 -18.45 -28.12
C PRO A 267 -10.97 -19.97 -28.31
N SER A 268 -9.84 -20.70 -28.27
CA SER A 268 -9.85 -22.15 -28.48
C SER A 268 -10.53 -22.93 -27.35
N TYR A 269 -10.68 -22.32 -26.16
CA TYR A 269 -11.35 -22.97 -25.03
C TYR A 269 -12.87 -22.91 -25.13
N PHE A 270 -13.44 -22.01 -25.96
CA PHE A 270 -14.87 -21.75 -26.00
C PHE A 270 -15.47 -22.14 -27.36
N LYS A 271 -16.64 -22.79 -27.34
CA LYS A 271 -17.30 -23.33 -28.54
C LYS A 271 -17.61 -22.26 -29.59
N ASP A 272 -18.05 -21.08 -29.15
CA ASP A 272 -18.40 -19.95 -30.03
C ASP A 272 -17.22 -19.01 -30.31
N LYS A 273 -16.05 -19.27 -29.70
CA LYS A 273 -14.82 -18.46 -29.80
C LYS A 273 -15.01 -17.00 -29.39
N LYS A 274 -16.06 -16.68 -28.61
CA LYS A 274 -16.35 -15.33 -28.12
C LYS A 274 -15.93 -15.20 -26.66
N ASP A 275 -15.50 -13.99 -26.30
CA ASP A 275 -15.18 -13.69 -24.92
C ASP A 275 -16.47 -13.69 -24.08
N PRO A 276 -16.61 -14.61 -23.10
CA PRO A 276 -17.85 -14.77 -22.34
C PRO A 276 -18.14 -13.58 -21.41
N THR A 277 -17.15 -12.70 -21.19
CA THR A 277 -17.29 -11.51 -20.34
C THR A 277 -17.91 -10.32 -21.07
N ILE A 278 -18.11 -10.39 -22.39
CA ILE A 278 -18.74 -9.29 -23.14
C ILE A 278 -20.18 -9.09 -22.63
N ARG A 279 -20.49 -7.84 -22.28
CA ARG A 279 -21.80 -7.43 -21.78
C ARG A 279 -22.86 -7.60 -22.86
N VAL A 280 -23.97 -8.21 -22.48
CA VAL A 280 -25.22 -8.29 -23.24
C VAL A 280 -26.26 -7.48 -22.46
N PRO A 281 -26.68 -6.29 -22.92
CA PRO A 281 -27.52 -5.37 -22.14
C PRO A 281 -28.78 -6.01 -21.52
N ASP A 282 -29.50 -6.83 -22.29
CA ASP A 282 -30.74 -7.47 -21.84
C ASP A 282 -30.51 -8.55 -20.78
N ARG A 283 -29.33 -9.19 -20.77
CA ARG A 283 -28.95 -10.24 -19.82
C ARG A 283 -28.30 -9.67 -18.57
N ASP A 284 -27.46 -8.66 -18.73
CA ASP A 284 -26.48 -8.24 -17.73
C ASP A 284 -26.87 -6.95 -17.00
N GLY A 285 -27.89 -6.24 -17.49
CA GLY A 285 -28.41 -5.03 -16.88
C GLY A 285 -27.53 -3.80 -17.11
N ARG A 286 -27.78 -2.75 -16.32
CA ARG A 286 -27.14 -1.43 -16.44
C ARG A 286 -25.69 -1.44 -15.94
N CYS A 287 -24.85 -0.53 -16.43
CA CYS A 287 -23.50 -0.34 -15.91
C CYS A 287 -23.55 0.07 -14.43
N ASP A 288 -22.74 -0.55 -13.56
CA ASP A 288 -22.73 -0.25 -12.12
C ASP A 288 -21.99 1.05 -11.75
N LEU A 289 -21.20 1.61 -12.67
CA LEU A 289 -20.46 2.85 -12.41
C LEU A 289 -21.26 4.10 -12.83
N CYS A 290 -21.89 4.08 -13.99
CA CYS A 290 -22.60 5.23 -14.55
C CYS A 290 -24.11 5.02 -14.74
N TYR A 291 -24.62 3.83 -14.40
CA TYR A 291 -26.03 3.46 -14.55
C TYR A 291 -26.56 3.47 -15.99
N ALA A 292 -25.69 3.52 -17.01
CA ALA A 292 -26.11 3.47 -18.41
C ALA A 292 -26.74 2.12 -18.78
N GLU A 293 -27.92 2.18 -19.40
CA GLU A 293 -28.60 1.01 -20.00
C GLU A 293 -27.88 0.49 -21.23
N ARG A 294 -27.34 1.41 -22.04
CA ARG A 294 -26.54 1.08 -23.23
C ARG A 294 -25.10 0.78 -22.84
N GLU A 295 -24.34 0.25 -23.79
CA GLU A 295 -22.89 0.16 -23.66
C GLU A 295 -22.28 1.55 -23.41
N CYS A 296 -21.33 1.59 -22.48
CA CYS A 296 -20.56 2.78 -22.14
C CYS A 296 -19.09 2.39 -21.97
N ASP A 297 -18.19 3.37 -21.94
CA ASP A 297 -16.74 3.14 -21.83
C ASP A 297 -16.21 3.22 -20.38
N CYS A 298 -17.10 3.00 -19.40
CA CYS A 298 -16.71 2.87 -18.01
C CYS A 298 -15.76 1.68 -17.81
N TRP A 299 -14.78 1.85 -16.96
CA TRP A 299 -13.83 0.83 -16.54
C TRP A 299 -13.43 1.10 -15.09
N ILE A 300 -13.04 0.05 -14.36
CA ILE A 300 -12.46 0.22 -13.02
C ILE A 300 -11.03 0.73 -13.21
N SER A 301 -10.73 1.91 -12.70
CA SER A 301 -9.40 2.53 -12.84
C SER A 301 -8.30 1.58 -12.33
N HIS A 302 -7.27 1.37 -13.16
CA HIS A 302 -6.12 0.52 -12.85
C HIS A 302 -4.82 1.30 -13.07
N PRO A 303 -3.84 1.18 -12.15
CA PRO A 303 -3.93 0.46 -10.87
C PRO A 303 -4.94 1.14 -9.92
N THR A 304 -5.64 0.35 -9.10
CA THR A 304 -6.46 0.91 -8.01
C THR A 304 -5.56 1.37 -6.87
N LEU A 305 -6.12 2.11 -5.90
CA LEU A 305 -5.40 2.44 -4.68
C LEU A 305 -4.91 1.16 -3.96
N ALA A 306 -5.75 0.11 -3.92
CA ALA A 306 -5.38 -1.15 -3.31
C ALA A 306 -4.26 -1.86 -4.08
N THR A 307 -4.29 -1.88 -5.43
CA THR A 307 -3.16 -2.41 -6.22
C THR A 307 -1.84 -1.73 -5.83
N CYS A 308 -1.88 -0.44 -5.49
CA CYS A 308 -0.70 0.33 -5.10
C CYS A 308 -0.29 0.16 -3.63
N LEU A 309 -1.25 -0.12 -2.73
CA LEU A 309 -1.09 -0.04 -1.27
C LEU A 309 -1.52 -1.33 -0.57
N VAL A 310 -1.17 -2.47 -1.16
CA VAL A 310 -1.13 -3.78 -0.49
C VAL A 310 0.23 -4.44 -0.68
N GLU A 311 0.50 -5.46 0.13
CA GLU A 311 1.68 -6.31 0.00
C GLU A 311 1.31 -7.77 0.23
N LEU A 312 2.10 -8.68 -0.35
CA LEU A 312 1.95 -10.11 -0.11
C LEU A 312 2.82 -10.54 1.06
N VAL A 313 2.22 -11.26 2.00
CA VAL A 313 2.86 -11.67 3.26
C VAL A 313 2.60 -13.16 3.50
N ASP A 314 3.60 -13.88 3.98
CA ASP A 314 3.39 -15.23 4.48
C ASP A 314 2.70 -15.19 5.85
N TYR A 315 1.49 -15.73 5.89
CA TYR A 315 0.74 -15.98 7.11
C TYR A 315 0.94 -17.42 7.58
N PRO A 316 1.33 -17.63 8.85
CA PRO A 316 1.47 -18.97 9.40
C PRO A 316 0.22 -19.82 9.15
N SER A 317 0.44 -21.05 8.67
CA SER A 317 -0.60 -22.06 8.39
C SER A 317 -1.63 -21.71 7.31
N ARG A 318 -1.62 -20.49 6.76
CA ARG A 318 -2.56 -20.03 5.71
C ARG A 318 -1.88 -19.72 4.38
N GLY A 319 -0.55 -19.68 4.36
CA GLY A 319 0.22 -19.43 3.14
C GLY A 319 0.30 -17.95 2.81
N ILE A 320 0.28 -17.62 1.52
CA ILE A 320 0.40 -16.23 1.06
C ILE A 320 -0.93 -15.52 1.26
N GLY A 321 -0.93 -14.45 2.05
CA GLY A 321 -2.06 -13.55 2.23
C GLY A 321 -1.74 -12.14 1.74
N VAL A 322 -2.76 -11.28 1.77
CA VAL A 322 -2.66 -9.87 1.39
C VAL A 322 -2.78 -9.00 2.63
N ARG A 323 -1.84 -8.08 2.83
CA ARG A 323 -1.87 -7.12 3.92
C ARG A 323 -2.05 -5.69 3.39
N ALA A 324 -2.92 -4.93 4.03
CA ALA A 324 -3.16 -3.53 3.70
C ALA A 324 -1.99 -2.62 4.14
N LEU A 325 -1.58 -1.68 3.29
CA LEU A 325 -0.57 -0.64 3.59
C LEU A 325 -1.20 0.75 3.75
N THR A 326 -2.52 0.83 3.69
CA THR A 326 -3.35 2.01 3.97
C THR A 326 -4.69 1.54 4.53
N ARG A 327 -5.58 2.48 4.84
CA ARG A 327 -6.97 2.14 5.17
C ARG A 327 -7.85 2.14 3.93
N PHE A 328 -8.80 1.21 3.91
CA PHE A 328 -9.87 1.14 2.90
C PHE A 328 -11.21 1.26 3.60
N LYS A 329 -12.12 2.07 3.07
CA LYS A 329 -13.47 2.23 3.63
C LYS A 329 -14.43 1.16 3.15
N LYS A 330 -15.41 0.85 4.00
CA LYS A 330 -16.56 0.03 3.63
C LYS A 330 -17.17 0.52 2.32
N GLY A 331 -17.40 -0.40 1.38
CA GLY A 331 -17.98 -0.14 0.07
C GLY A 331 -16.97 0.20 -1.02
N GLU A 332 -15.70 0.43 -0.69
CA GLU A 332 -14.66 0.66 -1.71
C GLU A 332 -14.42 -0.60 -2.56
N ILE A 333 -14.37 -0.41 -3.88
CA ILE A 333 -13.92 -1.43 -4.82
C ILE A 333 -12.40 -1.48 -4.74
N LEU A 334 -11.86 -2.59 -4.22
CA LEU A 334 -10.43 -2.78 -4.01
C LEU A 334 -9.73 -3.10 -5.33
N ASP A 335 -10.18 -4.09 -6.08
CA ASP A 335 -9.66 -4.45 -7.41
C ASP A 335 -10.60 -5.47 -8.09
N GLN A 336 -10.22 -5.99 -9.26
CA GLN A 336 -10.88 -7.10 -9.94
C GLN A 336 -10.25 -8.45 -9.54
N TYR A 337 -11.06 -9.50 -9.51
CA TYR A 337 -10.56 -10.87 -9.49
C TYR A 337 -10.25 -11.33 -10.91
N LEU A 338 -8.96 -11.46 -11.21
CA LEU A 338 -8.47 -11.70 -12.57
C LEU A 338 -7.84 -13.07 -12.72
N GLY A 339 -7.98 -13.66 -13.92
CA GLY A 339 -7.33 -14.92 -14.27
C GLY A 339 -7.52 -15.30 -15.73
N GLU A 340 -7.22 -16.55 -16.04
CA GLU A 340 -7.55 -17.16 -17.32
C GLU A 340 -9.04 -17.51 -17.36
N LEU A 341 -9.74 -17.09 -18.40
CA LEU A 341 -11.12 -17.51 -18.63
C LEU A 341 -11.14 -18.96 -19.12
N ARG A 342 -11.88 -19.80 -18.40
CA ARG A 342 -12.02 -21.23 -18.68
C ARG A 342 -13.50 -21.60 -18.80
N PRO A 343 -13.85 -22.64 -19.59
CA PRO A 343 -15.18 -23.23 -19.58
C PRO A 343 -15.62 -23.67 -18.18
N VAL A 344 -16.92 -23.72 -17.94
CA VAL A 344 -17.50 -24.03 -16.61
C VAL A 344 -17.17 -25.45 -16.14
N ASP A 345 -16.90 -26.36 -17.07
CA ASP A 345 -16.51 -27.75 -16.82
C ASP A 345 -15.00 -27.93 -16.63
N TYR A 346 -14.20 -26.86 -16.60
CA TYR A 346 -12.76 -26.93 -16.32
C TYR A 346 -12.48 -27.37 -14.88
N GLN A 347 -11.64 -28.40 -14.71
CA GLN A 347 -11.40 -29.03 -13.40
C GLN A 347 -9.97 -28.84 -12.87
N ASP A 348 -8.98 -28.40 -13.65
CA ASP A 348 -7.57 -28.41 -13.21
C ASP A 348 -7.20 -27.27 -12.23
N ASP A 349 -8.17 -26.55 -11.68
CA ASP A 349 -7.97 -25.48 -10.69
C ASP A 349 -8.99 -25.60 -9.54
N HIS A 350 -8.63 -26.38 -8.52
CA HIS A 350 -9.47 -26.59 -7.33
C HIS A 350 -9.23 -25.56 -6.22
N ALA A 351 -8.36 -24.58 -6.42
CA ALA A 351 -7.91 -23.67 -5.37
C ALA A 351 -8.30 -22.22 -5.66
N TYR A 352 -8.23 -21.79 -6.92
CA TYR A 352 -8.39 -20.39 -7.31
C TYR A 352 -9.53 -20.16 -8.31
N ALA A 353 -10.14 -21.23 -8.84
CA ALA A 353 -11.24 -21.10 -9.79
C ALA A 353 -12.46 -20.46 -9.11
N LEU A 354 -12.97 -19.40 -9.73
CA LEU A 354 -14.17 -18.71 -9.30
C LEU A 354 -15.20 -18.69 -10.44
N LEU A 355 -16.45 -19.02 -10.13
CA LEU A 355 -17.54 -18.92 -11.09
C LEU A 355 -17.79 -17.45 -11.46
N HIS A 356 -17.70 -17.17 -12.75
CA HIS A 356 -17.98 -15.85 -13.30
C HIS A 356 -19.42 -15.80 -13.78
N GLU A 357 -20.26 -15.09 -13.03
CA GLU A 357 -21.70 -15.04 -13.26
C GLU A 357 -22.16 -13.59 -13.45
N PRO A 358 -23.19 -13.33 -14.27
CA PRO A 358 -23.80 -12.02 -14.35
C PRO A 358 -24.57 -11.71 -13.06
N LYS A 359 -24.73 -10.42 -12.76
CA LYS A 359 -25.43 -9.99 -11.54
C LYS A 359 -26.96 -10.19 -11.60
N MET A 360 -27.53 -10.30 -12.79
CA MET A 360 -28.98 -10.33 -13.00
C MET A 360 -29.56 -11.76 -13.02
N VAL A 361 -28.74 -12.77 -13.31
CA VAL A 361 -29.18 -14.16 -13.49
C VAL A 361 -28.28 -15.09 -12.69
N GLU A 362 -28.75 -15.48 -11.50
CA GLU A 362 -28.05 -16.43 -10.65
C GLU A 362 -28.08 -17.84 -11.23
N GLY A 363 -26.99 -18.60 -11.07
CA GLY A 363 -26.89 -19.97 -11.58
C GLY A 363 -26.68 -20.07 -13.10
N SER A 364 -26.37 -18.95 -13.77
CA SER A 364 -26.04 -18.91 -15.20
C SER A 364 -24.57 -18.50 -15.42
N PRO A 365 -23.61 -19.37 -15.08
CA PRO A 365 -22.19 -19.06 -15.22
C PRO A 365 -21.78 -18.85 -16.68
N LEU A 366 -21.03 -17.78 -16.90
CA LEU A 366 -20.46 -17.40 -18.19
C LEU A 366 -19.18 -18.19 -18.45
N ALA A 367 -18.37 -18.35 -17.40
CA ALA A 367 -17.06 -19.00 -17.41
C ALA A 367 -16.59 -19.26 -15.98
N LEU A 368 -15.43 -19.92 -15.84
CA LEU A 368 -14.60 -19.87 -14.65
C LEU A 368 -13.47 -18.84 -14.86
N ILE A 369 -13.14 -18.07 -13.82
CA ILE A 369 -11.89 -17.32 -13.73
C ILE A 369 -10.89 -18.21 -12.99
N SER A 370 -9.93 -18.78 -13.71
CA SER A 370 -8.84 -19.54 -13.12
C SER A 370 -7.64 -18.63 -12.86
N ALA A 371 -7.41 -18.29 -11.59
CA ALA A 371 -6.25 -17.50 -11.22
C ALA A 371 -5.00 -18.34 -10.92
N LYS A 372 -5.01 -19.67 -11.17
CA LYS A 372 -3.94 -20.62 -10.79
C LYS A 372 -2.53 -20.18 -11.16
N ARG A 373 -2.31 -19.80 -12.43
CA ARG A 373 -1.00 -19.39 -12.98
C ARG A 373 -0.91 -17.90 -13.27
N TYR A 374 -1.97 -17.33 -13.82
CA TYR A 374 -2.06 -15.92 -14.16
C TYR A 374 -3.19 -15.29 -13.34
N GLY A 375 -2.90 -14.22 -12.62
CA GLY A 375 -3.87 -13.52 -11.78
C GLY A 375 -3.22 -12.34 -11.07
N ASN A 376 -3.98 -11.36 -10.62
CA ASN A 376 -3.44 -10.23 -9.84
C ASN A 376 -3.35 -10.58 -8.34
N TRP A 377 -3.11 -9.60 -7.48
CA TRP A 377 -2.96 -9.81 -6.03
C TRP A 377 -4.20 -10.39 -5.33
N THR A 378 -5.40 -10.21 -5.89
CA THR A 378 -6.65 -10.65 -5.25
C THR A 378 -6.77 -12.17 -5.12
N ARG A 379 -6.03 -12.93 -5.94
CA ARG A 379 -5.91 -14.39 -5.82
C ARG A 379 -5.31 -14.87 -4.49
N PHE A 380 -4.61 -13.99 -3.79
CA PHE A 380 -3.96 -14.28 -2.50
C PHE A 380 -4.82 -13.86 -1.31
N LEU A 381 -6.06 -13.43 -1.52
CA LEU A 381 -6.99 -13.15 -0.43
C LEU A 381 -7.31 -14.46 0.28
N ASN A 382 -6.88 -14.58 1.53
CA ASN A 382 -7.19 -15.73 2.38
C ASN A 382 -8.64 -15.69 2.83
N HIS A 383 -9.12 -16.83 3.33
CA HIS A 383 -10.42 -16.90 3.95
C HIS A 383 -10.43 -16.38 5.39
N SER A 384 -11.54 -15.71 5.75
CA SER A 384 -11.99 -15.58 7.14
C SER A 384 -13.50 -15.79 7.24
N CYS A 385 -13.95 -16.38 8.35
CA CYS A 385 -15.38 -16.44 8.70
C CYS A 385 -15.95 -15.07 9.09
N LYS A 386 -15.08 -14.08 9.35
CA LYS A 386 -15.42 -12.66 9.56
C LYS A 386 -14.66 -11.79 8.55
N PRO A 387 -14.97 -11.93 7.25
CA PRO A 387 -14.15 -11.35 6.20
C PRO A 387 -14.15 -9.82 6.21
N SER A 388 -13.10 -9.22 5.66
CA SER A 388 -13.01 -7.77 5.43
C SER A 388 -13.48 -7.35 4.05
N ALA A 389 -13.55 -8.28 3.09
CA ALA A 389 -13.98 -8.05 1.73
C ALA A 389 -14.91 -9.16 1.20
N THR A 390 -15.56 -8.91 0.07
CA THR A 390 -16.40 -9.86 -0.66
C THR A 390 -16.17 -9.76 -2.16
N PHE A 391 -16.49 -10.84 -2.88
CA PHE A 391 -16.69 -10.76 -4.32
C PHE A 391 -18.00 -10.04 -4.65
N LEU A 392 -17.95 -9.20 -5.68
CA LEU A 392 -19.07 -8.43 -6.18
C LEU A 392 -19.18 -8.62 -7.70
N LYS A 393 -20.28 -9.20 -8.15
CA LYS A 393 -20.61 -9.35 -9.56
C LYS A 393 -21.04 -7.98 -10.10
N MET A 394 -20.30 -7.45 -11.07
CA MET A 394 -20.56 -6.14 -11.66
C MET A 394 -20.67 -6.23 -13.18
N THR A 395 -21.43 -5.31 -13.74
CA THR A 395 -21.43 -4.95 -15.16
C THR A 395 -20.77 -3.59 -15.28
N VAL A 396 -19.57 -3.54 -15.83
CA VAL A 396 -18.79 -2.31 -15.97
C VAL A 396 -18.51 -2.07 -17.44
N GLY A 397 -19.07 -0.98 -17.97
CA GLY A 397 -18.89 -0.62 -19.37
C GLY A 397 -19.43 -1.68 -20.33
N LYS A 398 -18.51 -2.37 -20.99
CA LYS A 398 -18.75 -3.44 -21.98
C LYS A 398 -18.46 -4.84 -21.43
N LYS A 399 -18.20 -4.97 -20.12
CA LYS A 399 -17.71 -6.20 -19.51
C LYS A 399 -18.50 -6.59 -18.27
N ILE A 400 -18.61 -7.89 -18.06
CA ILE A 400 -18.98 -8.50 -16.78
C ILE A 400 -17.69 -8.72 -16.00
N THR A 401 -17.66 -8.17 -14.80
CA THR A 401 -16.47 -8.06 -13.97
C THR A 401 -16.75 -8.65 -12.60
N MET A 402 -15.82 -9.45 -12.11
CA MET A 402 -15.81 -9.87 -10.72
C MET A 402 -14.92 -8.90 -9.96
N ALA A 403 -15.52 -8.04 -9.15
CA ALA A 403 -14.79 -7.09 -8.31
C ALA A 403 -14.61 -7.65 -6.89
N VAL A 404 -13.64 -7.12 -6.17
CA VAL A 404 -13.47 -7.30 -4.73
C VAL A 404 -13.87 -5.99 -4.06
N GLN A 405 -14.80 -6.03 -3.12
CA GLN A 405 -15.30 -4.86 -2.39
C GLN A 405 -15.08 -5.03 -0.88
N ALA A 406 -14.66 -3.98 -0.19
CA ALA A 406 -14.58 -3.96 1.26
C ALA A 406 -15.99 -3.97 1.89
N VAL A 407 -16.25 -4.87 2.84
CA VAL A 407 -17.55 -4.98 3.53
C VAL A 407 -17.59 -4.25 4.88
N ARG A 408 -16.41 -3.89 5.38
CA ARG A 408 -16.17 -3.04 6.56
C ARG A 408 -14.90 -2.22 6.31
N ASP A 409 -14.65 -1.24 7.17
CA ASP A 409 -13.37 -0.55 7.16
C ASP A 409 -12.23 -1.55 7.41
N ILE A 410 -11.14 -1.38 6.67
CA ILE A 410 -9.93 -2.19 6.73
C ILE A 410 -8.80 -1.29 7.22
N ASP A 411 -8.14 -1.70 8.29
CA ASP A 411 -7.07 -0.92 8.90
C ASP A 411 -5.70 -1.18 8.23
N ILE A 412 -4.76 -0.27 8.40
CA ILE A 412 -3.38 -0.51 7.94
C ILE A 412 -2.78 -1.71 8.68
N PHE A 413 -2.02 -2.52 7.95
CA PHE A 413 -1.44 -3.78 8.39
C PHE A 413 -2.45 -4.89 8.74
N GLU A 414 -3.74 -4.68 8.46
CA GLU A 414 -4.73 -5.74 8.53
C GLU A 414 -4.62 -6.68 7.32
N GLU A 415 -4.90 -7.96 7.53
CA GLU A 415 -5.05 -8.92 6.44
C GLU A 415 -6.39 -8.72 5.73
N ILE A 416 -6.36 -8.63 4.40
CA ILE A 416 -7.57 -8.57 3.59
C ILE A 416 -8.03 -10.01 3.35
N THR A 417 -9.26 -10.32 3.75
CA THR A 417 -9.81 -11.67 3.71
C THR A 417 -11.23 -11.68 3.12
N ILE A 418 -11.63 -12.82 2.57
CA ILE A 418 -12.94 -13.04 1.94
C ILE A 418 -13.62 -14.30 2.49
N ASP A 419 -14.91 -14.46 2.24
CA ASP A 419 -15.57 -15.76 2.42
C ASP A 419 -15.40 -16.60 1.13
N TYR A 420 -14.79 -17.78 1.24
CA TYR A 420 -14.66 -18.72 0.11
C TYR A 420 -15.96 -19.47 -0.19
N GLY A 421 -16.96 -19.35 0.69
CA GLY A 421 -18.25 -19.99 0.56
C GLY A 421 -18.22 -21.48 0.90
N LYS A 422 -19.41 -22.01 1.21
CA LYS A 422 -19.59 -23.39 1.72
C LYS A 422 -19.06 -24.47 0.77
N GLY A 423 -19.08 -24.22 -0.54
CA GLY A 423 -18.62 -25.17 -1.55
C GLY A 423 -17.13 -25.50 -1.42
N TYR A 424 -16.30 -24.50 -1.13
CA TYR A 424 -14.86 -24.67 -0.94
C TYR A 424 -14.54 -25.53 0.29
N TRP A 425 -15.32 -25.37 1.36
CA TRP A 425 -15.07 -25.98 2.67
C TRP A 425 -15.55 -27.41 2.84
N LYS A 426 -16.28 -27.98 1.86
CA LYS A 426 -16.90 -29.32 1.99
C LYS A 426 -15.96 -30.41 2.52
N ASN A 427 -14.69 -30.39 2.12
CA ASN A 427 -13.66 -31.36 2.53
C ASN A 427 -12.39 -30.65 3.01
N ARG A 428 -12.52 -29.47 3.65
CA ARG A 428 -11.38 -28.65 4.09
C ARG A 428 -11.64 -28.07 5.47
N VAL A 429 -10.59 -27.94 6.28
CA VAL A 429 -10.67 -27.30 7.59
C VAL A 429 -10.27 -25.83 7.49
N CYS A 430 -11.11 -24.95 8.03
CA CYS A 430 -10.83 -23.52 8.10
C CYS A 430 -9.84 -23.19 9.22
N LEU A 431 -8.79 -22.43 8.86
CA LEU A 431 -7.72 -22.02 9.77
C LEU A 431 -7.75 -20.51 10.07
N CYS A 432 -8.90 -19.84 9.91
CA CYS A 432 -8.99 -18.38 10.05
C CYS A 432 -8.81 -17.87 11.49
N GLY A 433 -9.04 -18.71 12.50
CA GLY A 433 -8.89 -18.35 13.90
C GLY A 433 -10.02 -17.48 14.49
N GLU A 434 -11.08 -17.18 13.73
CA GLU A 434 -12.23 -16.44 14.25
C GLU A 434 -12.96 -17.26 15.34
N PRO A 435 -13.44 -16.62 16.43
CA PRO A 435 -14.18 -17.29 17.50
C PRO A 435 -15.38 -18.09 17.03
N ASP A 436 -16.11 -17.58 16.03
CA ASP A 436 -17.31 -18.21 15.45
C ASP A 436 -16.99 -18.92 14.13
N CYS A 437 -15.78 -19.45 13.97
CA CYS A 437 -15.37 -20.13 12.74
C CYS A 437 -16.20 -21.40 12.50
N HIS A 438 -16.68 -21.60 11.26
CA HIS A 438 -17.55 -22.73 10.90
C HIS A 438 -16.88 -24.11 11.07
N SER A 439 -15.56 -24.17 11.17
CA SER A 439 -14.81 -25.40 11.44
C SER A 439 -14.55 -25.64 12.94
N GLN A 440 -14.95 -24.73 13.84
CA GLN A 440 -14.89 -24.99 15.28
C GLN A 440 -15.95 -26.03 15.67
N GLY A 441 -15.50 -27.25 15.94
CA GLY A 441 -16.34 -28.41 16.18
C GLY A 441 -15.92 -29.66 15.41
N ALA A 442 -15.07 -29.53 14.39
CA ALA A 442 -14.33 -30.65 13.83
C ALA A 442 -13.22 -31.02 14.83
N THR A 443 -13.55 -31.92 15.77
CA THR A 443 -12.56 -32.52 16.67
C THR A 443 -11.43 -33.17 15.87
N LYS A 444 -10.26 -33.28 16.49
CA LYS A 444 -8.98 -33.81 15.96
C LYS A 444 -9.01 -35.24 15.35
N GLU A 445 -10.17 -35.83 15.09
CA GLU A 445 -10.28 -37.20 14.57
C GLU A 445 -10.17 -37.32 13.04
N GLU A 446 -10.20 -36.22 12.27
CA GLU A 446 -10.10 -36.27 10.79
C GLU A 446 -8.74 -35.84 10.23
N THR A 447 -7.73 -35.60 11.07
CA THR A 447 -6.37 -35.23 10.60
C THR A 447 -5.43 -36.42 10.39
N GLU A 448 -5.90 -37.67 10.50
CA GLU A 448 -5.06 -38.88 10.30
C GLU A 448 -5.67 -39.94 9.35
N ALA A 449 -6.53 -39.55 8.39
CA ALA A 449 -7.03 -40.48 7.35
C ALA A 449 -6.46 -40.17 5.96
#